data_AF-A0A174LGS2-F1
#
_entry.id   AF-A0A174LGS2-F1
#
_cell.length_a   1.000
_cell.length_b   1.000
_cell.length_c   1.000
_cell.angle_alpha   90.00
_cell.angle_beta   90.00
_cell.angle_gamma   90.00
#
_symmetry.space_group_name_H-M   'P 1'
#
loop_
_entity.id
_entity.type
_entity.pdbx_description
1 polymer ?
#
loop_
_entity_poly.entity_id
_entity_poly.type
_entity_poly.pdbx_seq_one_letter_code
_entity_poly.pdbx_strand_id
1 'polypeptide(L)' 'MAFLAYYLHWGHDEVMNLDHRERRRWCAELSKINKRLNGTPKNVFEA' A
#
# COMPACT_ATOMS: atom_id res chain seq x y z
N MET A 1 6.61 3.62 4.38
CA MET A 1 6.31 4.75 3.47
C MET A 1 6.89 4.57 2.07
N ALA A 2 8.13 4.06 1.93
CA ALA A 2 8.72 3.78 0.61
C ALA A 2 7.84 2.93 -0.33
N PHE A 3 7.05 1.99 0.23
CA PHE A 3 6.05 1.22 -0.52
C PHE A 3 5.02 2.11 -1.25
N LEU A 4 4.40 3.08 -0.56
CA LEU A 4 3.42 3.97 -1.18
C LEU A 4 4.08 4.91 -2.20
N ALA A 5 5.22 5.49 -1.86
CA ALA A 5 5.97 6.37 -2.76
C ALA A 5 6.38 5.65 -4.06
N TYR A 6 6.80 4.39 -3.96
CA TYR A 6 7.21 3.58 -5.11
C TYR A 6 6.04 3.26 -6.06
N TYR A 7 4.87 2.87 -5.51
CA TYR A 7 3.72 2.46 -6.32
C TYR A 7 2.81 3.61 -6.78
N LEU A 8 2.75 4.72 -6.04
CA LEU A 8 1.91 5.88 -6.37
C LEU A 8 2.71 7.05 -6.95
N HIS A 9 4.03 6.93 -7.01
CA HIS A 9 4.94 8.00 -7.46
C HIS A 9 4.82 9.31 -6.67
N TRP A 10 4.25 9.25 -5.46
CA TRP A 10 4.19 10.39 -4.55
C TRP A 10 5.59 10.73 -4.01
N GLY A 11 5.87 12.03 -3.91
CA GLY A 11 7.06 12.55 -3.27
C GLY A 11 7.11 12.21 -1.78
N HIS A 12 8.31 12.30 -1.20
CA HIS A 12 8.51 12.03 0.23
C HIS A 12 7.58 12.87 1.10
N ASP A 13 7.53 14.18 0.85
CA ASP A 13 6.75 15.12 1.65
C ASP A 13 5.24 14.88 1.52
N GLU A 14 4.77 14.50 0.33
CA GLU A 14 3.36 14.15 0.11
C GLU A 14 2.95 12.93 0.95
N VAL A 15 3.79 11.88 0.99
CA VAL A 15 3.52 10.70 1.80
C VAL A 15 3.61 11.00 3.30
N MET A 16 4.51 11.89 3.69
CA MET A 16 4.70 12.27 5.10
C MET A 16 3.56 13.13 5.62
N ASN A 17 2.95 13.95 4.75
CA ASN A 17 1.81 14.81 5.09
C ASN A 17 0.46 14.09 5.19
N LEU A 18 0.34 12.86 4.70
CA LEU A 18 -0.88 12.07 4.86
C LEU A 18 -1.13 11.70 6.33
N ASP A 19 -2.38 11.74 6.77
CA ASP A 19 -2.75 11.28 8.10
C ASP A 19 -2.44 9.78 8.28
N HIS A 20 -2.17 9.34 9.51
CA HIS A 20 -1.91 7.94 9.80
C HIS A 20 -3.03 7.01 9.31
N ARG A 21 -4.29 7.43 9.42
CA ARG A 21 -5.44 6.63 8.98
C ARG A 21 -5.49 6.50 7.45
N GLU A 22 -5.19 7.57 6.74
CA GLU A 22 -5.13 7.55 5.27
C GLU A 22 -3.99 6.67 4.78
N ARG A 23 -2.81 6.75 5.40
CA ARG A 23 -1.66 5.89 5.04
C ARG A 23 -1.99 4.41 5.22
N ARG A 24 -2.65 4.06 6.32
CA ARG A 24 -3.12 2.69 6.57
C ARG A 24 -4.13 2.23 5.53
N ARG A 25 -5.09 3.08 5.17
CA ARG A 25 -6.10 2.80 4.14
C ARG A 25 -5.45 2.55 2.78
N TRP A 26 -4.56 3.44 2.34
CA TRP A 26 -3.88 3.32 1.05
C TRP A 26 -3.00 2.07 0.97
N CYS A 27 -2.26 1.73 2.03
CA CYS A 27 -1.49 0.48 2.08
C CYS A 27 -2.38 -0.76 1.90
N ALA A 28 -3.57 -0.78 2.51
CA ALA A 28 -4.51 -1.90 2.40
C ALA A 28 -5.10 -2.02 0.99
N GLU A 29 -5.53 -0.91 0.40
CA GLU A 29 -6.10 -0.89 -0.96
C GLU A 29 -5.07 -1.27 -2.02
N LEU A 30 -3.85 -0.74 -1.94
CA LEU A 30 -2.74 -1.15 -2.82
C LEU A 30 -2.41 -2.62 -2.68
N SER A 31 -2.39 -3.14 -1.45
CA SER A 31 -2.15 -4.57 -1.21
C SER A 31 -3.24 -5.43 -1.84
N LYS A 32 -4.52 -5.01 -1.78
CA LYS A 32 -5.63 -5.72 -2.47
C LYS A 32 -5.46 -5.71 -3.99
N ILE A 33 -5.13 -4.55 -4.57
CA ILE A 33 -4.93 -4.41 -6.02
C ILE A 33 -3.75 -5.27 -6.47
N ASN A 34 -2.62 -5.20 -5.76
CA ASN A 34 -1.42 -5.94 -6.09
C ASN A 34 -1.66 -7.46 -6.00
N LYS A 35 -2.42 -7.92 -5.01
CA LYS A 35 -2.84 -9.32 -4.90
C LYS A 35 -3.70 -9.77 -6.08
N ARG A 36 -4.67 -8.95 -6.48
CA ARG A 36 -5.55 -9.24 -7.62
C ARG A 36 -4.76 -9.31 -8.93
N LEU A 37 -3.83 -8.37 -9.15
CA LEU A 37 -3.04 -8.29 -10.38
C LEU A 37 -2.01 -9.42 -10.49
N ASN A 38 -1.30 -9.74 -9.40
CA ASN A 38 -0.23 -10.74 -9.43
C ASN A 38 -0.71 -12.17 -9.21
N GLY A 39 -2.03 -12.42 -9.06
CA GLY A 39 -2.56 -13.75 -8.77
C GLY A 39 -1.86 -14.42 -7.58
N THR A 40 -1.52 -13.63 -6.56
CA THR A 40 -0.50 -14.01 -5.57
C THR A 40 -1.02 -15.18 -4.72
N PRO A 41 -0.22 -16.22 -4.48
CA PRO A 41 -0.63 -17.33 -3.62
C PRO A 41 -1.05 -16.80 -2.24
N LYS A 42 -2.12 -17.40 -1.70
CA LYS A 42 -2.74 -16.96 -0.45
C LYS A 42 -1.67 -16.88 0.65
N ASN A 43 -1.50 -15.70 1.23
CA ASN A 43 -0.51 -15.51 2.27
C ASN A 43 -0.94 -16.31 3.51
N VAL A 44 -0.16 -17.32 3.87
CA VAL A 44 -0.45 -18.27 4.96
C VAL A 44 -0.50 -17.61 6.34
N PHE A 45 -0.11 -16.34 6.44
CA PHE A 45 -0.13 -15.54 7.66
C PHE A 45 -1.33 -14.58 7.74
N GLU A 46 -2.23 -14.57 6.75
CA GLU A 46 -3.52 -13.87 6.85
C GLU A 46 -4.53 -14.79 7.56
N ALA A 47 -4.70 -14.57 8.87
CA ALA A 47 -5.64 -15.26 9.74
C ALA A 47 -7.08 -14.76 9.57
#